data_AF-A0A6I7PX85-F1
#
_entry.id   AF-A0A6I7PX85-F1
#
_cell.length_a   1.000
_cell.length_b   1.000
_cell.length_c   1.000
_cell.angle_alpha   90.00
_cell.angle_beta   90.00
_cell.angle_gamma   90.00
#
_symmetry.space_group_name_H-M   'P 1'
#
loop_
_entity.id
_entity.type
_entity.pdbx_description
1 polymer ?
#
loop_
_entity_poly.entity_id
_entity_poly.type
_entity_poly.pdbx_seq_one_letter_code
_entity_poly.pdbx_strand_id
1 'polypeptide(L)'
;MDSSRILFCDYDGEFEFADKLTRVGYLVDQIRPEALRSVTVGEHAVFILSFVEEESCKKALRVCEKLKEAELNTPLVLVYRSGQDPSFLNHQSEKKAADAYLLNPVSEAPLLDSLAERIGLPPARFLAKEKKILIERDEESEEKIKALEEELHRLRGEATSLDKALEAQRNFYKPRLKALLEGQKAEKQTEAEKMQVRLSELEAKLMDREARLKELEQSRKSSQMKIEKLMAAHQQAQASLRQFYQNKIKLLSKN
;
A
#
# COMPACT_ATOMS: atom_id res chain seq x y z
N MET A 1 22.44 16.63 26.28
CA MET A 1 23.44 16.80 25.20
C MET A 1 22.96 15.91 24.10
N ASP A 2 22.01 16.47 23.37
CA ASP A 2 20.96 15.69 22.75
C ASP A 2 21.51 15.11 21.46
N SER A 3 21.44 13.79 21.36
CA SER A 3 21.83 13.09 20.15
C SER A 3 20.91 13.58 19.03
N SER A 4 21.44 14.32 18.05
CA SER A 4 20.71 14.81 16.88
C SER A 4 20.19 13.61 16.08
N ARG A 5 18.98 13.14 16.42
CA ARG A 5 18.28 12.07 15.69
C ARG A 5 17.74 12.64 14.39
N ILE A 6 18.02 11.95 13.30
CA ILE A 6 17.59 12.27 11.95
C ILE A 6 16.45 11.33 11.61
N LEU A 7 15.33 11.86 11.13
CA LEU A 7 14.32 11.05 10.48
C LEU A 7 14.63 10.99 8.98
N PHE A 8 14.87 9.79 8.45
CA PHE A 8 15.10 9.57 7.03
C PHE A 8 13.91 8.84 6.42
N CYS A 9 13.15 9.56 5.59
CA CYS A 9 12.01 9.02 4.87
C CYS A 9 12.38 8.83 3.39
N ASP A 10 12.50 7.57 2.96
CA ASP A 10 12.74 7.24 1.55
C ASP A 10 11.43 6.78 0.89
N TYR A 11 11.00 7.50 -0.14
CA TYR A 11 9.74 7.23 -0.84
C TYR A 11 9.81 6.03 -1.78
N ASP A 12 11.00 5.70 -2.28
CA ASP A 12 11.20 4.55 -3.16
C ASP A 12 11.74 3.34 -2.39
N GLY A 13 12.34 3.59 -1.22
CA GLY A 13 12.66 2.54 -0.26
C GLY A 13 14.05 1.98 -0.28
N GLU A 14 14.97 2.67 -0.92
CA GLU A 14 16.33 2.19 -1.10
C GLU A 14 17.21 2.54 0.11
N PHE A 15 16.92 3.65 0.81
CA PHE A 15 17.60 4.09 2.04
C PHE A 15 19.13 4.20 1.91
N GLU A 16 19.65 4.37 0.70
CA GLU A 16 21.09 4.32 0.41
C GLU A 16 21.90 5.31 1.25
N PHE A 17 21.38 6.52 1.45
CA PHE A 17 22.05 7.55 2.24
C PHE A 17 21.89 7.36 3.75
N ALA A 18 20.85 6.66 4.22
CA ALA A 18 20.63 6.45 5.66
C ALA A 18 21.75 5.61 6.28
N ASP A 19 22.20 4.57 5.58
CA ASP A 19 23.32 3.73 6.03
C ASP A 19 24.63 4.50 6.09
N LYS A 20 24.88 5.38 5.11
CA LYS A 20 26.07 6.23 5.05
C LYS A 20 26.09 7.23 6.21
N LEU A 21 24.96 7.90 6.48
CA LEU A 21 24.82 8.82 7.61
C LEU A 21 25.04 8.13 8.96
N THR A 22 24.53 6.90 9.10
CA THR A 22 24.73 6.09 10.31
C THR A 22 26.22 5.77 10.54
N ARG A 23 26.98 5.45 9.48
CA ARG A 23 28.43 5.20 9.56
C ARG A 23 29.23 6.44 9.99
N VAL A 24 28.79 7.63 9.58
CA VAL A 24 29.41 8.90 9.97
C VAL A 24 29.12 9.24 11.45
N GLY A 25 28.13 8.58 12.05
CA GLY A 25 27.83 8.68 13.48
C GLY A 25 26.55 9.44 13.81
N TYR A 26 25.70 9.74 12.83
CA TYR A 26 24.35 10.23 13.09
C TYR A 26 23.44 9.09 13.56
N LEU A 27 22.48 9.40 14.42
CA LEU A 27 21.40 8.47 14.75
C LEU A 27 20.29 8.65 13.73
N VAL A 28 20.05 7.66 12.88
CA VAL A 28 19.09 7.75 11.78
C VAL A 28 17.93 6.78 12.00
N ASP A 29 16.73 7.34 12.11
CA ASP A 29 15.48 6.59 12.13
C ASP A 29 14.96 6.49 10.70
N GLN A 30 14.94 5.28 10.14
CA GLN A 30 14.44 5.02 8.79
C GLN A 30 12.94 4.81 8.81
N ILE A 31 12.21 5.52 7.95
CA ILE A 31 10.76 5.41 7.86
C ILE A 31 10.27 5.38 6.41
N ARG A 32 9.15 4.70 6.19
CA ARG A 32 8.41 4.72 4.92
C ARG A 32 7.34 5.82 4.94
N PRO A 33 6.97 6.40 3.78
CA PRO A 33 6.01 7.50 3.72
C PRO A 33 4.68 7.22 4.39
N GLU A 34 4.20 5.97 4.35
CA GLU A 34 2.92 5.56 4.95
C GLU A 34 2.93 5.69 6.47
N ALA A 35 4.10 5.50 7.09
CA ALA A 35 4.29 5.55 8.53
C ALA A 35 4.65 6.95 9.05
N LEU A 36 4.79 7.95 8.16
CA LEU A 36 5.12 9.32 8.59
C LEU A 36 4.06 9.92 9.55
N ARG A 37 2.82 9.43 9.48
CA ARG A 37 1.72 9.85 10.37
C ARG A 37 1.90 9.41 11.83
N SER A 38 2.71 8.40 12.10
CA SER A 38 2.96 7.89 13.44
C SER A 38 4.22 8.46 14.11
N VAL A 39 4.90 9.41 13.46
CA VAL A 39 6.11 10.02 14.02
C VAL A 39 5.75 11.09 15.04
N THR A 40 6.36 11.01 16.23
CA THR A 40 6.19 12.02 17.29
C THR A 40 6.91 13.31 16.90
N VAL A 41 6.19 14.44 16.97
CA VAL A 41 6.75 15.77 16.71
C VAL A 41 7.73 16.15 17.83
N GLY A 42 8.94 16.59 17.46
CA GLY A 42 9.96 17.08 18.41
C GLY A 42 11.02 16.07 18.84
N GLU A 43 10.93 14.81 18.42
CA GLU A 43 11.95 13.79 18.72
C GLU A 43 13.18 13.86 17.79
N HIS A 44 13.03 14.46 16.61
CA HIS A 44 14.06 14.52 15.58
C HIS A 44 14.53 15.95 15.35
N ALA A 45 15.83 16.09 15.12
CA ALA A 45 16.49 17.36 14.85
C ALA A 45 16.36 17.79 13.39
N VAL A 46 16.14 16.85 12.45
CA VAL A 46 15.97 17.13 11.02
C VAL A 46 15.21 16.00 10.35
N PHE A 47 14.38 16.34 9.37
CA PHE A 47 13.66 15.42 8.51
C PHE A 47 14.25 15.44 7.11
N ILE A 48 14.54 14.27 6.55
CA ILE A 48 15.09 14.09 5.21
C ILE A 48 14.08 13.30 4.38
N LEU A 49 13.58 13.89 3.29
CA LEU A 49 12.70 13.21 2.34
C LEU A 49 13.48 12.90 1.07
N SER A 50 13.72 11.61 0.81
CA SER A 50 14.49 11.10 -0.33
C SER A 50 13.57 10.46 -1.36
N PHE A 51 13.82 10.75 -2.65
CA PHE A 51 13.05 10.19 -3.77
C PHE A 51 13.84 10.17 -5.09
N VAL A 52 13.43 9.30 -6.01
CA VAL A 52 13.98 9.05 -7.36
C VAL A 52 12.88 9.23 -8.41
N GLU A 53 11.68 8.71 -8.15
CA GLU A 53 10.58 8.78 -9.09
C GLU A 53 9.87 10.14 -9.07
N GLU A 54 9.36 10.58 -10.23
CA GLU A 54 8.59 11.83 -10.36
C GLU A 54 7.30 11.80 -9.51
N GLU A 55 6.64 10.64 -9.44
CA GLU A 55 5.44 10.48 -8.60
C GLU A 55 5.77 10.54 -7.10
N SER A 56 6.93 10.02 -6.70
CA SER A 56 7.47 10.16 -5.35
C SER A 56 7.80 11.61 -5.02
N CYS A 57 8.37 12.36 -5.98
CA CYS A 57 8.63 13.80 -5.87
C CYS A 57 7.35 14.57 -5.54
N LYS A 58 6.29 14.43 -6.35
CA LYS A 58 5.00 15.12 -6.13
C LYS A 58 4.40 14.80 -4.74
N LYS A 59 4.54 13.56 -4.26
CA LYS A 59 4.07 13.17 -2.92
C LYS A 59 4.90 13.82 -1.82
N ALA A 60 6.22 13.78 -1.95
CA ALA A 60 7.15 14.37 -0.98
C ALA A 60 6.97 15.90 -0.86
N LEU A 61 6.78 16.60 -1.99
CA LEU A 61 6.50 18.04 -2.01
C LEU A 61 5.21 18.37 -1.27
N ARG A 62 4.11 17.66 -1.58
CA ARG A 62 2.82 17.85 -0.86
C ARG A 62 2.93 17.59 0.64
N VAL A 63 3.76 16.63 1.05
CA VAL A 63 4.01 16.35 2.47
C VAL A 63 4.83 17.48 3.09
N CYS A 64 5.86 17.96 2.41
CA CYS A 64 6.64 19.11 2.85
C CYS A 64 5.76 20.34 3.10
N GLU A 65 4.91 20.69 2.13
CA GLU A 65 3.97 21.81 2.25
C GLU A 65 3.05 21.67 3.47
N LYS A 66 2.53 20.46 3.71
CA LYS A 66 1.68 20.17 4.89
C LYS A 66 2.43 20.31 6.20
N LEU A 67 3.67 19.83 6.27
CA LEU A 67 4.50 19.94 7.47
C LEU A 67 4.89 21.40 7.75
N LYS A 68 5.18 22.17 6.71
CA LYS A 68 5.45 23.62 6.81
C LYS A 68 4.20 24.42 7.16
N GLU A 69 3.04 24.03 6.64
CA GLU A 69 1.73 24.63 7.01
C GLU A 69 1.37 24.37 8.47
N ALA A 70 1.76 23.22 9.02
CA ALA A 70 1.61 22.91 10.43
C ALA A 70 2.63 23.64 11.34
N GLU A 71 3.41 24.58 10.80
CA GLU A 71 4.44 25.35 11.49
C GLU A 71 5.47 24.46 12.23
N LEU A 72 5.83 23.33 11.62
CA LEU A 72 6.86 22.46 12.19
C LEU A 72 8.23 23.17 12.18
N ASN A 73 8.77 23.41 13.36
CA ASN A 73 10.10 24.05 13.54
C ASN A 73 11.27 23.14 13.12
N THR A 74 11.06 21.84 12.96
CA THR A 74 12.09 20.89 12.53
C THR A 74 12.50 21.16 11.07
N PRO A 75 13.79 21.35 10.78
CA PRO A 75 14.28 21.52 9.41
C PRO A 75 13.95 20.31 8.52
N LEU A 76 13.58 20.61 7.28
CA LEU A 76 13.22 19.70 6.21
C LEU A 76 14.23 19.80 5.07
N VAL A 77 14.83 18.66 4.71
CA VAL A 77 15.76 18.52 3.60
C VAL A 77 15.12 17.62 2.55
N LEU A 78 15.00 18.11 1.32
CA LEU A 78 14.53 17.31 0.18
C LEU A 78 15.70 16.82 -0.65
N VAL A 79 15.73 15.53 -0.95
CA VAL A 79 16.80 14.87 -1.71
C VAL A 79 16.19 14.21 -2.94
N TYR A 80 16.44 14.81 -4.10
CA TYR A 80 15.96 14.27 -5.36
C TYR A 80 17.10 13.65 -6.16
N ARG A 81 17.09 12.32 -6.31
CA ARG A 81 18.22 11.55 -6.86
C ARG A 81 18.24 11.47 -8.39
N SER A 82 17.11 11.63 -9.07
CA SER A 82 17.01 11.51 -10.54
C SER A 82 17.21 12.84 -11.29
N GLY A 83 16.91 13.97 -10.64
CA GLY A 83 17.39 15.29 -11.05
C GLY A 83 16.64 16.02 -12.17
N GLN A 84 15.47 15.57 -12.65
CA GLN A 84 14.83 16.13 -13.86
C GLN A 84 13.34 16.49 -13.71
N ASP A 85 12.93 17.11 -12.60
CA ASP A 85 11.54 17.49 -12.36
C ASP A 85 11.40 19.01 -12.14
N PRO A 86 10.70 19.74 -13.03
CA PRO A 86 10.45 21.17 -12.88
C PRO A 86 9.68 21.52 -11.59
N SER A 87 8.84 20.64 -11.07
CA SER A 87 8.07 20.87 -9.84
C SER A 87 8.97 20.99 -8.61
N PHE A 88 10.05 20.21 -8.57
CA PHE A 88 11.05 20.27 -7.49
C PHE A 88 11.79 21.62 -7.45
N LEU A 89 12.13 22.16 -8.63
CA LEU A 89 12.80 23.46 -8.74
C LEU A 89 11.85 24.61 -8.40
N ASN A 90 10.61 24.53 -8.88
CA ASN A 90 9.60 25.57 -8.61
C ASN A 90 9.28 25.66 -7.11
N HIS A 91 9.23 24.53 -6.40
CA HIS A 91 8.96 24.48 -4.97
C HIS A 91 9.99 25.24 -4.12
N GLN A 92 11.21 25.50 -4.61
CA GLN A 92 12.21 26.32 -3.91
C GLN A 92 11.77 27.77 -3.74
N SER A 93 10.95 28.28 -4.67
CA SER A 93 10.49 29.67 -4.68
C SER A 93 9.14 29.86 -3.97
N GLU A 94 8.54 28.77 -3.47
CA GLU A 94 7.23 28.81 -2.84
C GLU A 94 7.30 29.27 -1.38
N LYS A 95 6.20 29.84 -0.89
CA LYS A 95 6.08 30.31 0.50
C LYS A 95 6.27 29.18 1.53
N LYS A 96 5.97 27.95 1.14
CA LYS A 96 6.07 26.73 1.98
C LYS A 96 7.24 25.83 1.56
N ALA A 97 8.32 26.44 1.08
CA ALA A 97 9.54 25.75 0.70
C ALA A 97 10.15 24.92 1.84
N ALA A 98 10.85 23.85 1.47
CA ALA A 98 11.74 23.12 2.36
C ALA A 98 12.95 24.00 2.71
N ASP A 99 13.68 23.62 3.75
CA ASP A 99 14.83 24.42 4.17
C ASP A 99 16.06 24.16 3.30
N ALA A 100 16.25 22.92 2.82
CA ALA A 100 17.34 22.57 1.91
C ALA A 100 16.88 21.62 0.79
N TYR A 101 17.54 21.74 -0.35
CA TYR A 101 17.26 20.96 -1.55
C TYR A 101 18.57 20.40 -2.09
N LEU A 102 18.61 19.09 -2.31
CA LEU A 102 19.73 18.39 -2.91
C LEU A 102 19.25 17.74 -4.20
N LEU A 103 19.82 18.18 -5.31
CA LEU A 103 19.48 17.70 -6.65
C LEU A 103 20.61 16.80 -7.18
N ASN A 104 20.25 15.58 -7.56
CA ASN A 104 21.14 14.56 -8.11
C ASN A 104 22.47 14.42 -7.34
N PRO A 105 22.44 14.15 -6.01
CA PRO A 105 23.68 13.97 -5.25
C PRO A 105 24.38 12.68 -5.69
N VAL A 106 25.57 12.82 -6.28
CA VAL A 106 26.43 11.69 -6.70
C VAL A 106 27.16 11.05 -5.50
N SER A 107 27.29 11.78 -4.40
CA SER A 107 27.92 11.32 -3.15
C SER A 107 27.15 11.79 -1.92
N GLU A 108 27.46 11.26 -0.74
CA GLU A 108 26.88 11.71 0.53
C GLU A 108 27.38 13.08 0.99
N ALA A 109 28.45 13.63 0.40
CA ALA A 109 29.06 14.88 0.85
C ALA A 109 28.09 16.08 0.87
N PRO A 110 27.28 16.35 -0.18
CA PRO A 110 26.32 17.46 -0.14
C PRO A 110 25.26 17.29 0.95
N LEU A 111 24.88 16.04 1.26
CA LEU A 111 23.95 15.75 2.33
C LEU A 111 24.59 16.00 3.70
N LEU A 112 25.85 15.60 3.88
CA LEU A 112 26.61 15.85 5.10
C LEU A 112 26.83 17.34 5.34
N ASP A 113 27.16 18.10 4.29
CA ASP A 113 27.34 19.55 4.38
C ASP A 113 26.02 20.24 4.76
N SER A 114 24.91 19.86 4.13
CA SER A 114 23.58 20.36 4.49
C SER A 114 23.17 20.00 5.93
N LEU A 115 23.63 18.87 6.46
CA LEU A 115 23.33 18.46 7.83
C LEU A 115 24.22 19.20 8.84
N ALA A 116 25.50 19.38 8.52
CA ALA A 116 26.45 20.10 9.35
C ALA A 116 26.02 21.55 9.60
N GLU A 117 25.46 22.22 8.58
CA GLU A 117 24.92 23.58 8.71
C GLU A 117 23.70 23.65 9.65
N ARG A 118 22.89 22.59 9.71
CA ARG A 118 21.57 22.60 10.36
C ARG A 118 21.57 22.05 11.77
N ILE A 119 22.20 20.89 11.95
CA ILE A 119 22.18 20.14 13.21
C ILE A 119 23.58 19.95 13.80
N GLY A 120 24.61 20.49 13.15
CA GLY A 120 26.00 20.34 13.54
C GLY A 120 26.59 18.99 13.13
N LEU A 121 27.90 18.86 13.34
CA LEU A 121 28.61 17.59 13.13
C LEU A 121 28.31 16.60 14.26
N PRO A 122 28.21 15.30 13.96
CA PRO A 122 27.98 14.30 15.00
C PRO A 122 29.19 14.25 15.94
N PRO A 123 29.00 13.90 17.23
CA PRO A 123 30.10 13.79 18.17
C PRO A 123 31.14 12.82 17.64
N ALA A 124 32.41 13.24 17.62
CA ALA A 124 33.54 12.50 17.09
C ALA A 124 33.82 11.22 17.90
N ARG A 125 32.97 10.20 17.75
CA ARG A 125 33.17 8.87 18.34
C ARG A 125 33.78 7.88 17.35
N PHE A 126 33.82 8.22 16.05
CA PHE A 126 34.29 7.32 14.99
C PHE A 126 35.50 7.81 14.18
N LEU A 127 35.89 9.10 14.28
CA LEU A 127 37.02 9.66 13.51
C LEU A 127 38.41 9.42 14.13
N ALA A 128 38.50 8.78 15.30
CA ALA A 128 39.77 8.62 16.02
C ALA A 128 40.67 7.48 15.51
N LYS A 129 40.23 6.65 14.55
CA LYS A 129 41.00 5.49 14.08
C LYS A 129 41.85 5.70 12.82
N GLU A 130 41.72 6.82 12.11
CA GLU A 130 42.39 6.97 10.80
C GLU A 130 43.73 7.73 10.83
N LYS A 131 44.10 8.42 11.92
CA LYS A 131 45.28 9.32 11.92
C LYS A 131 46.62 8.70 12.31
N LYS A 132 46.73 7.39 12.61
CA LYS A 132 47.98 6.78 13.12
C LYS A 132 48.77 5.89 12.15
N ILE A 133 48.46 5.85 10.85
CA ILE A 133 49.04 4.85 9.92
C ILE A 133 50.22 5.37 9.08
N LEU A 134 50.61 6.65 9.19
CA LEU A 134 51.42 7.29 8.14
C LEU A 134 52.95 7.38 8.32
N ILE A 135 53.59 6.82 9.37
CA ILE A 135 55.05 7.05 9.58
C ILE A 135 55.89 5.77 9.84
N GLU A 136 55.33 4.56 9.92
CA GLU A 136 56.12 3.31 10.17
C GLU A 136 55.99 2.24 9.07
N ARG A 137 55.70 2.64 7.83
CA ARG A 137 55.61 1.71 6.70
C ARG A 137 56.79 1.95 5.78
N ASP A 138 57.74 1.01 5.75
CA ASP A 138 58.41 0.68 4.49
C ASP A 138 59.01 -0.74 4.47
N GLU A 139 59.25 -1.39 5.62
CA GLU A 139 59.76 -2.80 5.60
C GLU A 139 58.80 -3.84 6.22
N GLU A 140 58.13 -3.58 7.35
CA GLU A 140 57.07 -4.47 7.87
C GLU A 140 55.80 -4.49 7.00
N SER A 141 55.67 -3.52 6.08
CA SER A 141 54.49 -3.35 5.23
C SER A 141 54.39 -4.42 4.15
N GLU A 142 55.51 -4.85 3.55
CA GLU A 142 55.47 -5.79 2.43
C GLU A 142 55.11 -7.23 2.87
N GLU A 143 55.64 -7.67 4.01
CA GLU A 143 55.30 -8.99 4.57
C GLU A 143 53.84 -9.03 5.05
N LYS A 144 53.35 -7.95 5.67
CA LYS A 144 51.93 -7.82 6.04
C LYS A 144 51.03 -7.73 4.81
N ILE A 145 51.46 -7.07 3.74
CA ILE A 145 50.71 -7.03 2.47
C ILE A 145 50.63 -8.42 1.86
N LYS A 146 51.73 -9.19 1.80
CA LYS A 146 51.71 -10.57 1.29
C LYS A 146 50.84 -11.48 2.14
N ALA A 147 50.92 -11.39 3.47
CA ALA A 147 50.05 -12.15 4.36
C ALA A 147 48.56 -11.79 4.18
N LEU A 148 48.25 -10.51 3.99
CA LEU A 148 46.88 -10.03 3.71
C LEU A 148 46.40 -10.45 2.31
N GLU A 149 47.28 -10.52 1.31
CA GLU A 149 46.97 -11.01 -0.03
C GLU A 149 46.67 -12.51 -0.02
N GLU A 150 47.46 -13.30 0.71
CA GLU A 150 47.21 -14.73 0.92
C GLU A 150 45.89 -14.96 1.69
N GLU A 151 45.61 -14.17 2.71
CA GLU A 151 44.36 -14.25 3.47
C GLU A 151 43.15 -13.81 2.64
N LEU A 152 43.29 -12.77 1.81
CA LEU A 152 42.26 -12.40 0.82
C LEU A 152 42.04 -13.51 -0.19
N HIS A 153 43.09 -14.19 -0.63
CA HIS A 153 42.96 -15.31 -1.57
C HIS A 153 42.28 -16.52 -0.92
N ARG A 154 42.55 -16.80 0.36
CA ARG A 154 41.84 -17.82 1.15
C ARG A 154 40.37 -17.46 1.32
N LEU A 155 40.08 -16.23 1.75
CA LEU A 155 38.71 -15.74 1.94
C LEU A 155 37.90 -15.73 0.64
N ARG A 156 38.53 -15.41 -0.50
CA ARG A 156 37.88 -15.54 -1.81
C ARG A 156 37.57 -17.00 -2.17
N GLY A 157 38.46 -17.93 -1.82
CA GLY A 157 38.21 -19.37 -1.95
C GLY A 157 37.03 -19.84 -1.10
N GLU A 158 36.96 -19.40 0.16
CA GLU A 158 35.86 -19.71 1.06
C GLU A 158 34.53 -19.11 0.57
N ALA A 159 34.53 -17.85 0.12
CA ALA A 159 33.35 -17.18 -0.43
C ALA A 159 32.80 -17.93 -1.66
N THR A 160 33.66 -18.33 -2.60
CA THR A 160 33.24 -19.10 -3.77
C THR A 160 32.70 -20.49 -3.42
N SER A 161 33.18 -21.10 -2.33
CA SER A 161 32.65 -22.37 -1.83
C SER A 161 31.26 -22.20 -1.20
N LEU A 162 31.04 -21.11 -0.47
CA LEU A 162 29.78 -20.73 0.13
C LEU A 162 28.73 -20.36 -0.93
N ASP A 163 29.13 -19.66 -1.99
CA ASP A 163 28.25 -19.35 -3.12
C ASP A 163 27.78 -20.62 -3.84
N LYS A 164 28.67 -21.58 -4.06
CA LYS A 164 28.31 -22.90 -4.62
C LYS A 164 27.35 -23.67 -3.72
N ALA A 165 27.54 -23.62 -2.40
CA ALA A 165 26.63 -24.24 -1.44
C ALA A 165 25.25 -23.54 -1.42
N LEU A 166 25.24 -22.22 -1.52
CA LEU A 166 24.02 -21.42 -1.60
C LEU A 166 23.25 -21.68 -2.90
N GLU A 167 23.96 -21.78 -4.03
CA GLU A 167 23.37 -22.16 -5.32
C GLU A 167 22.82 -23.59 -5.30
N ALA A 168 23.53 -24.53 -4.68
CA ALA A 168 23.03 -25.90 -4.51
C ALA A 168 21.74 -25.95 -3.68
N GLN A 169 21.66 -25.19 -2.59
CA GLN A 169 20.42 -25.06 -1.82
C GLN A 169 19.31 -24.37 -2.62
N ARG A 170 19.62 -23.28 -3.33
CA ARG A 170 18.64 -22.60 -4.19
C ARG A 170 18.08 -23.53 -5.25
N ASN A 171 18.93 -24.32 -5.90
CA ASN A 171 18.52 -25.29 -6.91
C ASN A 171 17.70 -26.45 -6.32
N PHE A 172 17.88 -26.78 -5.05
CA PHE A 172 17.07 -27.79 -4.36
C PHE A 172 15.69 -27.27 -3.95
N TYR A 173 15.61 -26.08 -3.36
CA TYR A 173 14.35 -25.55 -2.81
C TYR A 173 13.48 -24.84 -3.84
N LYS A 174 14.06 -24.18 -4.85
CA LYS A 174 13.31 -23.40 -5.84
C LYS A 174 12.31 -24.24 -6.65
N PRO A 175 12.63 -25.46 -7.13
CA PRO A 175 11.66 -26.31 -7.81
C PRO A 175 10.50 -26.72 -6.91
N ARG A 176 10.79 -27.02 -5.63
CA ARG A 176 9.78 -27.46 -4.65
C ARG A 176 8.83 -26.32 -4.28
N LEU A 177 9.35 -25.11 -4.11
CA LEU A 177 8.54 -23.89 -3.91
C LEU A 177 7.67 -23.59 -5.14
N LYS A 178 8.22 -23.73 -6.35
CA LYS A 178 7.47 -23.52 -7.59
C LYS A 178 6.31 -24.52 -7.73
N ALA A 179 6.57 -25.81 -7.49
CA ALA A 179 5.54 -26.85 -7.53
C ALA A 179 4.44 -26.63 -6.48
N LEU A 180 4.79 -26.17 -5.28
CA LEU A 180 3.82 -25.87 -4.22
C LEU A 180 2.95 -24.66 -4.56
N LEU A 181 3.54 -23.61 -5.13
CA LEU A 181 2.80 -22.44 -5.64
C LEU A 181 1.87 -22.80 -6.81
N GLU A 182 2.33 -23.65 -7.73
CA GLU A 182 1.50 -24.15 -8.84
C GLU A 182 0.34 -25.02 -8.33
N GLY A 183 0.59 -25.90 -7.35
CA GLY A 183 -0.45 -26.70 -6.69
C GLY A 183 -1.52 -25.83 -6.01
N GLN A 184 -1.11 -24.84 -5.21
CA GLN A 184 -2.05 -23.90 -4.57
C GLN A 184 -2.86 -23.09 -5.58
N LYS A 185 -2.26 -22.70 -6.72
CA LYS A 185 -2.98 -22.01 -7.79
C LYS A 185 -4.04 -22.90 -8.43
N ALA A 186 -3.69 -24.16 -8.71
CA ALA A 186 -4.64 -25.13 -9.26
C ALA A 186 -5.80 -25.40 -8.29
N GLU A 187 -5.53 -25.59 -7.00
CA GLU A 187 -6.57 -25.75 -5.98
C GLU A 187 -7.54 -24.56 -5.96
N LYS A 188 -7.01 -23.34 -5.90
CA LYS A 188 -7.83 -22.11 -5.93
C LYS A 188 -8.66 -21.97 -7.20
N GLN A 189 -8.12 -22.36 -8.35
CA GLN A 189 -8.88 -22.37 -9.61
C GLN A 189 -10.03 -23.37 -9.55
N THR A 190 -9.79 -24.60 -9.06
CA THR A 190 -10.86 -25.60 -8.94
C THR A 190 -11.94 -25.20 -7.93
N GLU A 191 -11.59 -24.52 -6.84
CA GLU A 191 -12.56 -24.01 -5.87
C GLU A 191 -13.40 -22.88 -6.48
N ALA A 192 -12.78 -21.97 -7.23
CA ALA A 192 -13.48 -20.91 -7.93
C ALA A 192 -14.48 -21.46 -8.96
N GLU A 193 -14.08 -22.44 -9.77
CA GLU A 193 -14.96 -23.11 -10.73
C GLU A 193 -16.13 -23.81 -10.02
N LYS A 194 -15.88 -24.54 -8.92
CA LYS A 194 -16.94 -25.17 -8.12
C LYS A 194 -17.92 -24.14 -7.56
N MET A 195 -17.44 -23.00 -7.09
CA MET A 195 -18.28 -21.91 -6.59
C MET A 195 -19.11 -21.27 -7.71
N GLN A 196 -18.53 -21.10 -8.90
CA GLN A 196 -19.24 -20.57 -10.06
C GLN A 196 -20.37 -21.51 -10.50
N VAL A 197 -20.13 -22.82 -10.57
CA VAL A 197 -21.18 -23.80 -10.89
C VAL A 197 -22.32 -23.75 -9.87
N ARG A 198 -22.01 -23.69 -8.57
CA ARG A 198 -23.03 -23.57 -7.51
C ARG A 198 -23.83 -22.28 -7.61
N LEU A 199 -23.20 -21.17 -7.96
CA LEU A 199 -23.90 -19.90 -8.20
C LEU A 199 -24.87 -20.03 -9.36
N SER A 200 -24.44 -20.59 -10.50
CA SER A 200 -25.31 -20.82 -11.65
C SER A 200 -26.48 -21.76 -11.33
N GLU A 201 -26.28 -22.81 -10.52
CA GLU A 201 -27.36 -23.67 -10.05
C GLU A 201 -28.38 -22.95 -9.16
N LEU A 202 -27.91 -22.05 -8.30
CA LEU A 202 -28.78 -21.23 -7.44
C LEU A 202 -29.56 -20.20 -8.25
N GLU A 203 -28.91 -19.55 -9.22
CA GLU A 203 -29.55 -18.61 -10.14
C GLU A 203 -30.65 -19.31 -10.96
N ALA A 204 -30.39 -20.50 -11.50
CA ALA A 204 -31.40 -21.29 -12.20
C ALA A 204 -32.60 -21.62 -11.30
N LYS A 205 -32.35 -22.07 -10.06
CA LYS A 205 -33.41 -22.35 -9.08
C LYS A 205 -34.22 -21.11 -8.71
N LEU A 206 -33.59 -19.94 -8.67
CA LEU A 206 -34.29 -18.67 -8.42
C LEU A 206 -35.18 -18.30 -9.61
N MET A 207 -34.69 -18.41 -10.84
CA MET A 207 -35.52 -18.16 -12.03
C MET A 207 -36.73 -19.10 -12.11
N ASP A 208 -36.56 -20.38 -11.81
CA ASP A 208 -37.67 -21.34 -11.75
C ASP A 208 -38.71 -20.96 -10.69
N ARG A 209 -38.25 -20.49 -9.52
CA ARG A 209 -39.13 -20.01 -8.45
C ARG A 209 -39.88 -18.75 -8.84
N GLU A 210 -39.20 -17.80 -9.50
CA GLU A 210 -39.83 -16.58 -9.99
C GLU A 210 -40.89 -16.88 -11.05
N ALA A 211 -40.63 -17.81 -11.97
CA ALA A 211 -41.61 -18.26 -12.95
C ALA A 211 -42.84 -18.87 -12.27
N ARG A 212 -42.63 -19.77 -11.31
CA ARG A 212 -43.72 -20.39 -10.54
C ARG A 212 -44.52 -19.37 -9.73
N LEU A 213 -43.87 -18.36 -9.16
CA LEU A 213 -44.56 -17.27 -8.45
C LEU A 213 -45.45 -16.46 -9.40
N LYS A 214 -44.95 -16.12 -10.60
CA LYS A 214 -45.76 -15.43 -11.62
C LYS A 214 -47.00 -16.24 -12.03
N GLU A 215 -46.85 -17.55 -12.22
CA GLU A 215 -47.98 -18.44 -12.53
C GLU A 215 -49.02 -18.46 -11.39
N LEU A 216 -48.56 -18.55 -10.13
CA LEU A 216 -49.44 -18.52 -8.97
C LEU A 216 -50.16 -17.18 -8.83
N GLU A 217 -49.48 -16.06 -9.06
CA GLU A 217 -50.09 -14.72 -9.06
C GLU A 217 -51.15 -14.59 -10.16
N GLN A 218 -50.87 -15.09 -11.36
CA GLN A 218 -51.83 -15.08 -12.47
C GLN A 218 -53.05 -15.96 -12.15
N SER A 219 -52.84 -17.14 -11.57
CA SER A 219 -53.92 -18.03 -11.12
C SER A 219 -54.77 -17.37 -10.02
N ARG A 220 -54.13 -16.69 -9.07
CA ARG A 220 -54.81 -15.92 -8.01
C ARG A 220 -55.66 -14.81 -8.61
N LYS A 221 -55.13 -14.00 -9.53
CA LYS A 221 -55.87 -12.93 -10.22
C LYS A 221 -57.07 -13.47 -11.00
N SER A 222 -56.90 -14.57 -11.73
CA SER A 222 -57.99 -15.21 -12.48
C SER A 222 -59.09 -15.72 -11.54
N SER A 223 -58.70 -16.36 -10.42
CA SER A 223 -59.64 -16.84 -9.41
C SER A 223 -60.40 -15.70 -8.75
N GLN A 224 -59.71 -14.61 -8.41
CA GLN A 224 -60.32 -13.41 -7.85
C GLN A 224 -61.35 -12.80 -8.81
N MET A 225 -61.01 -12.64 -10.09
CA MET A 225 -61.96 -12.15 -11.10
C MET A 225 -63.19 -13.07 -11.25
N LYS A 226 -63.02 -14.40 -11.16
CA LYS A 226 -64.15 -15.34 -11.18
C LYS A 226 -65.06 -15.15 -9.98
N ILE A 227 -64.49 -14.97 -8.79
CA ILE A 227 -65.25 -14.71 -7.56
C ILE A 227 -66.00 -13.38 -7.67
N GLU A 228 -65.35 -12.31 -8.12
CA GLU A 228 -65.98 -10.99 -8.32
C GLU A 228 -67.15 -11.07 -9.30
N LYS A 229 -67.00 -11.80 -10.42
CA LYS A 229 -68.10 -12.04 -11.37
C LYS A 229 -69.26 -12.82 -10.75
N LEU A 230 -68.97 -13.87 -9.99
CA LEU A 230 -69.99 -14.64 -9.27
C LEU A 230 -70.75 -13.78 -8.24
N MET A 231 -70.02 -12.96 -7.48
CA MET A 231 -70.61 -12.04 -6.52
C MET A 231 -71.50 -11.00 -7.20
N ALA A 232 -71.06 -10.40 -8.31
CA ALA A 232 -71.84 -9.45 -9.08
C ALA A 232 -73.12 -10.09 -9.65
N ALA A 233 -73.02 -11.29 -10.24
CA ALA A 233 -74.16 -12.04 -10.75
C ALA A 233 -75.16 -12.40 -9.63
N HIS A 234 -74.67 -12.81 -8.47
CA HIS A 234 -75.51 -13.10 -7.31
C HIS A 234 -76.22 -11.84 -6.78
N GLN A 235 -75.52 -10.71 -6.67
CA GLN A 235 -76.13 -9.43 -6.28
C GLN A 235 -77.22 -8.99 -7.27
N GLN A 236 -76.98 -9.14 -8.57
CA GLN A 236 -77.96 -8.86 -9.62
C GLN A 236 -79.18 -9.76 -9.49
N ALA A 237 -78.98 -11.07 -9.30
CA ALA A 237 -80.07 -12.03 -9.10
C ALA A 237 -80.91 -11.68 -7.85
N GLN A 238 -80.26 -11.32 -6.74
CA GLN A 238 -80.96 -10.86 -5.53
C GLN A 238 -81.74 -9.56 -5.75
N ALA A 239 -81.19 -8.62 -6.53
CA ALA A 239 -81.90 -7.38 -6.87
C ALA A 239 -83.14 -7.67 -7.73
N SER A 240 -83.01 -8.52 -8.77
CA SER A 240 -84.13 -8.95 -9.61
C SER A 240 -85.21 -9.68 -8.82
N LEU A 241 -84.81 -10.56 -7.89
CA LEU A 241 -85.73 -11.28 -7.00
C LEU A 241 -86.51 -10.30 -6.10
N ARG A 242 -85.82 -9.33 -5.49
CA ARG A 242 -86.46 -8.27 -4.68
C ARG A 242 -87.47 -7.48 -5.51
N GLN A 243 -87.10 -7.09 -6.73
CA GLN A 243 -87.97 -6.35 -7.64
C GLN A 243 -89.21 -7.18 -8.04
N PHE A 244 -89.02 -8.47 -8.34
CA PHE A 244 -90.11 -9.39 -8.64
C PHE A 244 -91.12 -9.46 -7.48
N TYR A 245 -90.66 -9.68 -6.25
CA TYR A 245 -91.55 -9.74 -5.09
C TYR A 245 -92.24 -8.41 -4.80
N GLN A 246 -91.53 -7.28 -4.90
CA GLN A 246 -92.14 -5.95 -4.76
C GLN A 246 -93.26 -5.72 -5.78
N ASN A 247 -93.03 -6.10 -7.04
CA ASN A 247 -94.04 -6.00 -8.10
C ASN A 247 -95.23 -6.92 -7.82
N LYS A 248 -94.99 -8.14 -7.35
CA LYS A 248 -96.04 -9.09 -6.99
C LYS A 248 -96.89 -8.59 -5.83
N ILE A 249 -96.27 -8.01 -4.79
CA ILE A 249 -96.99 -7.38 -3.66
C ILE A 249 -97.85 -6.23 -4.17
N LYS A 250 -97.30 -5.32 -4.98
CA LYS A 250 -98.06 -4.19 -5.56
C LYS A 250 -99.27 -4.64 -6.37
N LEU A 251 -99.14 -5.73 -7.13
CA LEU A 251 -100.23 -6.29 -7.92
C LEU A 251 -101.33 -6.84 -7.02
N LEU A 252 -100.96 -7.61 -5.98
CA LEU A 252 -101.91 -8.19 -5.03
C LEU A 252 -102.61 -7.14 -4.17
N SER A 253 -101.96 -6.01 -3.84
CA SER A 253 -102.56 -4.92 -3.07
C SER A 253 -103.52 -4.02 -3.85
N LYS A 254 -103.65 -4.20 -5.17
CA LYS A 254 -104.56 -3.44 -6.04
C LYS A 254 -105.89 -4.16 -6.32
N ASN A 255 -105.99 -5.43 -5.94
CA ASN A 255 -107.24 -6.19 -5.88
C ASN A 255 -107.76 -6.19 -4.43
#